data_AF-A0A956FDA6-F1
#
_entry.id   AF-A0A956FDA6-F1
#
_cell.length_a   1.000
_cell.length_b   1.000
_cell.length_c   1.000
_cell.angle_alpha   90.00
_cell.angle_beta   90.00
_cell.angle_gamma   90.00
#
_symmetry.space_group_name_H-M   'P 1'
#
loop_
_entity.id
_entity.type
_entity.pdbx_description
1 polymer ?
#
loop_
_entity_poly.entity_id
_entity_poly.type
_entity_poly.pdbx_seq_one_letter_code
_entity_poly.pdbx_strand_id
1 'polypeptide(L)'
;MKATWALPLLLCGLAGCPTEPAEDLDHGIINIEFKRGQSETSSPYDGTSRVEVTLLYLECLIDFYDANPDYQQYGPEGALVFGTREDGGEGWLDRLCDTERAGQVDCQVESFRQELDAAKQLTIHYTVSGEIEDRLLPFGPLPEPDLAMCEAGGQPIVRVGSMGAVRGLDGNGDTVWNTEAFSPSEAATGQGAPITIRAARAN
;
A
#
# COMPACT_ATOMS: atom_id res chain seq x y z
N MET A 1 58.20 20.44 40.90
CA MET A 1 57.26 19.43 41.44
C MET A 1 55.89 19.69 40.85
N LYS A 2 55.25 18.65 40.27
CA LYS A 2 53.79 18.52 39.96
C LYS A 2 53.25 19.42 38.83
N ALA A 3 52.36 18.99 37.94
CA ALA A 3 51.80 17.66 37.64
C ALA A 3 51.22 17.70 36.21
N THR A 4 51.55 16.69 35.41
CA THR A 4 50.99 16.43 34.08
C THR A 4 49.59 15.84 34.25
N TRP A 5 48.58 16.44 33.62
CA TRP A 5 47.22 15.89 33.57
C TRP A 5 46.99 15.28 32.19
N ALA A 6 46.84 13.96 32.15
CA ALA A 6 46.42 13.22 30.97
C ALA A 6 44.88 13.22 30.92
N LEU A 7 44.29 13.67 29.81
CA LEU A 7 42.87 13.44 29.53
C LEU A 7 42.66 11.99 29.08
N PRO A 8 41.63 11.29 29.61
CA PRO A 8 41.27 9.98 29.12
C PRO A 8 40.55 10.11 27.77
N LEU A 9 41.03 9.35 26.78
CA LEU A 9 40.29 9.00 25.57
C LEU A 9 39.03 8.24 26.00
N LEU A 10 37.86 8.89 25.92
CA LEU A 10 36.58 8.20 25.97
C LEU A 10 36.45 7.34 24.71
N LEU A 11 36.43 6.02 24.91
CA LEU A 11 35.87 5.09 23.95
C LEU A 11 34.40 5.47 23.71
N CYS A 12 34.07 5.99 22.53
CA CYS A 12 32.69 6.00 22.06
C CYS A 12 32.27 4.54 21.85
N GLY A 13 31.47 4.03 22.78
CA GLY A 13 30.78 2.76 22.62
C GLY A 13 29.88 2.81 21.40
N LEU A 14 29.80 1.66 20.72
CA LEU A 14 28.85 1.35 19.64
C LEU A 14 27.42 1.34 20.18
N ALA A 15 26.89 2.52 20.57
CA ALA A 15 25.47 2.70 20.75
C ALA A 15 24.87 2.77 19.35
N GLY A 16 24.12 1.74 18.97
CA GLY A 16 23.30 1.73 17.77
C GLY A 16 22.50 3.03 17.70
N CYS A 17 22.51 3.65 16.52
CA CYS A 17 21.68 4.81 16.23
C CYS A 17 20.27 4.56 16.77
N PRO A 18 19.67 5.49 17.54
CA PRO A 18 18.28 5.34 17.91
C PRO A 18 17.48 5.25 16.60
N THR A 19 16.86 4.09 16.37
CA THR A 19 15.78 3.97 15.39
C THR A 19 14.78 5.06 15.74
N GLU A 20 14.50 5.96 14.81
CA GLU A 20 13.45 6.95 15.00
C GLU A 20 12.17 6.22 15.45
N PRO A 21 11.44 6.75 16.44
CA PRO A 21 10.19 6.13 16.85
C PRO A 21 9.31 6.00 15.61
N ALA A 22 8.70 4.83 15.42
CA ALA A 22 7.75 4.63 14.35
C ALA A 22 6.69 5.74 14.44
N GLU A 23 6.46 6.42 13.33
CA GLU A 23 5.39 7.41 13.25
C GLU A 23 4.06 6.73 13.59
N ASP A 24 3.28 7.36 14.46
CA ASP A 24 1.95 6.87 14.83
C ASP A 24 1.00 7.19 13.67
N LEU A 25 0.59 6.16 12.93
CA LEU A 25 -0.27 6.29 11.75
C LEU A 25 -1.61 5.64 12.07
N ASP A 26 -2.70 6.36 11.81
CA ASP A 26 -4.05 5.84 12.00
C ASP A 26 -4.54 5.03 10.80
N HIS A 27 -3.81 5.12 9.67
CA HIS A 27 -4.03 4.30 8.49
C HIS A 27 -2.85 3.38 8.22
N GLY A 28 -3.17 2.26 7.58
CA GLY A 28 -2.21 1.25 7.19
C GLY A 28 -2.43 0.74 5.77
N ILE A 29 -1.82 -0.41 5.52
CA ILE A 29 -1.79 -1.04 4.20
C ILE A 29 -2.09 -2.53 4.28
N ILE A 30 -2.42 -3.08 3.12
CA ILE A 30 -2.25 -4.50 2.79
C ILE A 30 -1.23 -4.63 1.67
N ASN A 31 -0.69 -5.82 1.46
CA ASN A 31 0.25 -6.09 0.37
C ASN A 31 -0.41 -6.92 -0.72
N ILE A 32 -0.04 -6.65 -1.97
CA ILE A 32 -0.41 -7.46 -3.13
C ILE A 32 0.86 -8.11 -3.66
N GLU A 33 0.86 -9.44 -3.74
CA GLU A 33 1.98 -10.20 -4.28
C GLU A 33 1.72 -10.60 -5.73
N PHE A 34 2.68 -10.32 -6.62
CA PHE A 34 2.59 -10.68 -8.02
C PHE A 34 3.21 -12.05 -8.28
N LYS A 35 2.41 -12.96 -8.83
CA LYS A 35 2.85 -14.26 -9.31
C LYS A 35 2.50 -14.45 -10.77
N ARG A 36 3.24 -15.30 -11.45
CA ARG A 36 2.89 -15.74 -12.79
C ARG A 36 1.59 -16.58 -12.78
N GLY A 37 0.74 -16.33 -13.76
CA GLY A 37 -0.44 -17.13 -14.11
C GLY A 37 -0.06 -18.55 -14.50
N GLN A 38 -0.98 -19.49 -14.32
CA GLN A 38 -0.73 -20.88 -14.70
C GLN A 38 -0.74 -21.07 -16.22
N SER A 39 -1.42 -20.18 -16.95
CA SER A 39 -1.42 -20.16 -18.41
C SER A 39 -0.13 -19.64 -19.04
N GLU A 40 0.74 -18.99 -18.25
CA GLU A 40 1.90 -18.27 -18.75
C GLU A 40 3.18 -19.11 -18.68
N THR A 41 3.94 -19.13 -19.78
CA THR A 41 5.26 -19.79 -19.84
C THR A 41 6.42 -18.81 -19.61
N SER A 42 6.16 -17.51 -19.71
CA SER A 42 7.11 -16.41 -19.49
C SER A 42 6.49 -15.34 -18.57
N SER A 43 7.28 -14.35 -18.16
CA SER A 43 6.77 -13.21 -17.38
C SER A 43 5.66 -12.48 -18.14
N PRO A 44 4.43 -12.37 -17.57
CA PRO A 44 3.36 -11.58 -18.17
C PRO A 44 3.59 -10.07 -17.97
N TYR A 45 4.57 -9.71 -17.14
CA TYR A 45 4.79 -8.35 -16.67
C TYR A 45 5.66 -7.50 -17.59
N ASP A 46 6.37 -8.09 -18.54
CA ASP A 46 7.31 -7.32 -19.39
C ASP A 46 6.55 -6.25 -20.20
N GLY A 47 7.07 -5.02 -20.19
CA GLY A 47 6.44 -3.86 -20.83
C GLY A 47 5.42 -3.11 -19.95
N THR A 48 5.21 -3.56 -18.71
CA THR A 48 4.40 -2.80 -17.74
C THR A 48 5.14 -1.55 -17.31
N SER A 49 4.45 -0.41 -17.36
CA SER A 49 4.94 0.86 -16.82
C SER A 49 4.01 1.45 -15.75
N ARG A 50 2.75 1.01 -15.74
CA ARG A 50 1.78 1.39 -14.70
C ARG A 50 1.02 0.16 -14.21
N VAL A 51 0.62 0.21 -12.95
CA VAL A 51 -0.27 -0.80 -12.35
C VAL A 51 -1.50 -0.07 -11.82
N GLU A 52 -2.67 -0.61 -12.11
CA GLU A 52 -3.92 -0.16 -11.51
C GLU A 52 -4.43 -1.26 -10.58
N VAL A 53 -4.66 -0.89 -9.33
CA VAL A 53 -5.23 -1.77 -8.31
C VAL A 53 -6.57 -1.20 -7.87
N THR A 54 -7.62 -2.01 -7.88
CA THR A 54 -8.95 -1.68 -7.35
C THR A 54 -9.40 -2.78 -6.39
N LEU A 55 -9.62 -2.43 -5.12
CA LEU A 55 -10.20 -3.34 -4.13
C LEU A 55 -11.48 -2.74 -3.55
N LEU A 56 -12.45 -3.63 -3.27
CA LEU A 56 -13.75 -3.29 -2.70
C LEU A 56 -13.64 -3.22 -1.18
N TYR A 57 -14.24 -2.21 -0.58
CA TYR A 57 -14.46 -2.13 0.84
C TYR A 57 -15.53 -3.15 1.28
N LEU A 58 -15.32 -3.77 2.44
CA LEU A 58 -16.36 -4.53 3.12
C LEU A 58 -17.02 -3.71 4.22
N GLU A 59 -18.06 -4.29 4.84
CA GLU A 59 -19.02 -3.64 5.74
C GLU A 59 -18.37 -2.67 6.74
N CYS A 60 -17.34 -3.06 7.49
CA CYS A 60 -16.71 -2.14 8.45
C CYS A 60 -16.17 -0.86 7.80
N LEU A 61 -15.44 -0.97 6.68
CA LEU A 61 -14.90 0.21 6.01
C LEU A 61 -16.00 1.06 5.38
N ILE A 62 -17.06 0.42 4.89
CA ILE A 62 -18.25 1.12 4.37
C ILE A 62 -18.89 1.95 5.49
N ASP A 63 -19.18 1.31 6.63
CA ASP A 63 -19.81 1.96 7.78
C ASP A 63 -18.93 3.08 8.35
N PHE A 64 -17.61 2.86 8.42
CA PHE A 64 -16.66 3.88 8.84
C PHE A 64 -16.75 5.14 7.98
N TYR A 65 -16.68 5.02 6.65
CA TYR A 65 -16.70 6.19 5.77
C TYR A 65 -18.09 6.84 5.66
N ASP A 66 -19.16 6.06 5.83
CA ASP A 66 -20.53 6.58 5.87
C ASP A 66 -20.77 7.38 7.17
N ALA A 67 -20.18 6.96 8.30
CA ALA A 67 -20.27 7.66 9.59
C ALA A 67 -19.28 8.83 9.71
N ASN A 68 -18.15 8.79 9.00
CA ASN A 68 -17.05 9.74 9.12
C ASN A 68 -16.71 10.38 7.75
N PRO A 69 -17.58 11.26 7.22
CA PRO A 69 -17.38 11.87 5.90
C PRO A 69 -16.09 12.70 5.82
N ASP A 70 -15.58 13.20 6.95
CA ASP A 70 -14.33 13.97 7.00
C ASP A 70 -13.10 13.15 6.62
N TYR A 71 -13.13 11.82 6.81
CA TYR A 71 -12.05 10.90 6.45
C TYR A 71 -12.15 10.36 5.01
N GLN A 72 -13.20 10.71 4.26
CA GLN A 72 -13.28 10.39 2.83
C GLN A 72 -12.20 11.16 2.06
N GLN A 73 -11.78 10.67 0.89
CA GLN A 73 -10.62 11.19 0.15
C GLN A 73 -10.59 12.72 -0.01
N TYR A 74 -11.74 13.34 -0.24
CA TYR A 74 -11.87 14.80 -0.43
C TYR A 74 -12.43 15.54 0.80
N GLY A 75 -12.66 14.83 1.90
CA GLY A 75 -12.95 15.41 3.20
C GLY A 75 -11.71 16.08 3.80
N PRO A 76 -11.88 16.96 4.81
CA PRO A 76 -10.78 17.70 5.42
C PRO A 76 -9.68 16.81 6.00
N GLU A 77 -10.02 15.73 6.70
CA GLU A 77 -9.04 14.79 7.26
C GLU A 77 -8.51 13.84 6.18
N GLY A 78 -9.39 13.34 5.30
CA GLY A 78 -8.98 12.45 4.22
C GLY A 78 -8.01 13.11 3.24
N ALA A 79 -8.13 14.41 2.97
CA ALA A 79 -7.16 15.12 2.15
C ALA A 79 -5.74 15.09 2.74
N LEU A 80 -5.62 15.11 4.07
CA LEU A 80 -4.35 14.99 4.80
C LEU A 80 -3.83 13.55 4.82
N VAL A 81 -4.73 12.57 4.76
CA VAL A 81 -4.39 11.14 4.68
C VAL A 81 -3.91 10.78 3.26
N PHE A 82 -4.72 11.05 2.23
CA PHE A 82 -4.46 10.68 0.83
C PHE A 82 -3.52 11.64 0.09
N GLY A 83 -3.18 12.78 0.70
CA GLY A 83 -2.30 13.81 0.14
C GLY A 83 -0.81 13.49 0.25
N THR A 84 0.00 14.54 0.17
CA THR A 84 1.46 14.51 0.32
C THR A 84 1.87 14.75 1.77
N ARG A 85 3.13 14.46 2.13
CA ARG A 85 3.65 14.80 3.47
C ARG A 85 3.72 16.31 3.70
N GLU A 86 3.88 17.11 2.64
CA GLU A 86 3.93 18.57 2.74
C GLU A 86 2.60 19.19 3.17
N ASP A 87 1.48 18.48 2.96
CA ASP A 87 0.14 18.92 3.37
C ASP A 87 -0.05 18.86 4.91
N GLY A 88 0.87 18.24 5.65
CA GLY A 88 0.89 18.20 7.11
C GLY A 88 0.08 17.05 7.74
N GLY A 89 -0.33 16.08 6.92
CA GLY A 89 -1.02 14.85 7.34
C GLY A 89 -0.16 13.60 7.25
N GLU A 90 -0.80 12.44 7.15
CA GLU A 90 -0.10 11.15 6.99
C GLU A 90 0.63 11.04 5.64
N GLY A 91 0.11 11.72 4.60
CA GLY A 91 0.81 11.92 3.33
C GLY A 91 1.02 10.64 2.52
N TRP A 92 -0.02 9.81 2.35
CA TRP A 92 0.10 8.51 1.72
C TRP A 92 0.46 8.52 0.24
N LEU A 93 0.27 9.65 -0.47
CA LEU A 93 0.73 9.78 -1.84
C LEU A 93 2.24 9.59 -1.96
N ASP A 94 3.00 10.16 -1.03
CA ASP A 94 4.45 10.00 -0.97
C ASP A 94 4.83 8.72 -0.22
N ARG A 95 4.18 8.46 0.92
CA ARG A 95 4.57 7.40 1.86
C ARG A 95 4.40 5.98 1.30
N LEU A 96 3.37 5.73 0.50
CA LEU A 96 2.93 4.38 0.19
C LEU A 96 4.06 3.55 -0.46
N CYS A 97 4.78 4.12 -1.44
CA CYS A 97 5.90 3.46 -2.11
C CYS A 97 7.28 3.79 -1.52
N ASP A 98 7.45 4.94 -0.84
CA ASP A 98 8.74 5.38 -0.28
C ASP A 98 9.28 4.50 0.85
N THR A 99 8.38 3.83 1.58
CA THR A 99 8.81 3.00 2.71
C THR A 99 9.49 1.74 2.17
N GLU A 100 10.80 1.59 2.39
CA GLU A 100 11.53 0.41 1.95
C GLU A 100 10.99 -0.85 2.62
N ARG A 101 10.40 -1.74 1.81
CA ARG A 101 9.91 -3.05 2.23
C ARG A 101 10.63 -4.14 1.44
N ALA A 102 11.03 -5.20 2.13
CA ALA A 102 11.71 -6.32 1.48
C ALA A 102 10.81 -6.92 0.39
N GLY A 103 11.32 -6.97 -0.84
CA GLY A 103 10.58 -7.53 -1.96
C GLY A 103 9.54 -6.58 -2.59
N GLN A 104 9.52 -5.30 -2.24
CA GLN A 104 8.62 -4.34 -2.88
C GLN A 104 8.96 -4.10 -4.36
N VAL A 105 7.94 -3.86 -5.17
CA VAL A 105 8.07 -3.25 -6.50
C VAL A 105 8.58 -1.81 -6.34
N ASP A 106 9.48 -1.39 -7.24
CA ASP A 106 9.85 0.01 -7.34
C ASP A 106 8.67 0.78 -7.95
N CYS A 107 8.05 1.65 -7.16
CA CYS A 107 6.78 2.28 -7.50
C CYS A 107 6.69 3.73 -7.06
N GLN A 108 5.75 4.46 -7.67
CA GLN A 108 5.28 5.76 -7.23
C GLN A 108 3.76 5.78 -7.37
N VAL A 109 3.06 6.38 -6.40
CA VAL A 109 1.61 6.57 -6.51
C VAL A 109 1.34 7.79 -7.38
N GLU A 110 0.54 7.61 -8.42
CA GLU A 110 0.08 8.71 -9.28
C GLU A 110 -1.19 9.34 -8.72
N SER A 111 -2.13 8.51 -8.27
CA SER A 111 -3.39 8.98 -7.71
C SER A 111 -4.14 7.89 -6.93
N PHE A 112 -4.96 8.36 -6.01
CA PHE A 112 -6.03 7.60 -5.39
C PHE A 112 -7.37 7.99 -6.00
N ARG A 113 -8.29 7.04 -6.08
CA ARG A 113 -9.69 7.28 -6.41
C ARG A 113 -10.58 6.44 -5.51
N GLN A 114 -11.18 7.10 -4.54
CA GLN A 114 -12.17 6.51 -3.67
C GLN A 114 -13.57 6.69 -4.28
N GLU A 115 -14.35 5.62 -4.34
CA GLU A 115 -15.74 5.64 -4.82
C GLU A 115 -16.63 4.99 -3.75
N LEU A 116 -17.41 5.81 -3.06
CA LEU A 116 -18.21 5.40 -1.90
C LEU A 116 -19.71 5.34 -2.19
N ASP A 117 -20.20 5.78 -3.35
CA ASP A 117 -21.65 5.77 -3.58
C ASP A 117 -22.11 4.47 -4.21
N ALA A 118 -21.48 4.10 -5.33
CA ALA A 118 -21.92 2.95 -6.13
C ALA A 118 -21.08 1.70 -5.88
N ALA A 119 -19.75 1.84 -5.93
CA ALA A 119 -18.85 0.69 -6.00
C ALA A 119 -18.22 0.33 -4.64
N LYS A 120 -18.22 1.26 -3.68
CA LYS A 120 -17.62 1.08 -2.34
C LYS A 120 -16.20 0.52 -2.47
N GLN A 121 -15.30 1.28 -3.10
CA GLN A 121 -13.96 0.80 -3.48
C GLN A 121 -12.90 1.90 -3.40
N LEU A 122 -11.63 1.45 -3.38
CA LEU A 122 -10.46 2.28 -3.62
C LEU A 122 -9.72 1.77 -4.84
N THR A 123 -9.43 2.68 -5.76
CA THR A 123 -8.53 2.47 -6.90
C THR A 123 -7.26 3.27 -6.69
N ILE A 124 -6.11 2.65 -6.94
CA ILE A 124 -4.79 3.28 -6.88
C ILE A 124 -4.09 3.06 -8.22
N HIS A 125 -3.58 4.15 -8.77
CA HIS A 125 -2.76 4.15 -9.97
C HIS A 125 -1.30 4.33 -9.57
N TYR A 126 -0.45 3.39 -10.00
CA TYR A 126 0.98 3.42 -9.74
C TYR A 126 1.74 3.55 -11.06
N THR A 127 2.79 4.36 -11.08
CA THR A 127 3.92 4.12 -11.98
C THR A 127 4.82 3.08 -11.35
N VAL A 128 5.34 2.14 -12.15
CA VAL A 128 6.23 1.07 -11.68
C VAL A 128 7.47 0.94 -12.57
N SER A 129 8.57 0.50 -11.97
CA SER A 129 9.82 0.19 -12.66
C SER A 129 10.43 -1.12 -12.14
N GLY A 130 11.34 -1.70 -12.94
CA GLY A 130 12.07 -2.90 -12.56
C GLY A 130 11.24 -4.18 -12.60
N GLU A 131 11.67 -5.17 -11.81
CA GLU A 131 11.04 -6.49 -11.74
C GLU A 131 9.72 -6.43 -10.95
N ILE A 132 8.66 -7.01 -11.51
CA ILE A 132 7.34 -7.12 -10.86
C ILE A 132 7.08 -8.55 -10.36
N GLU A 133 7.53 -9.57 -11.09
CA GLU A 133 7.29 -10.97 -10.69
C GLU A 133 7.93 -11.26 -9.32
N ASP A 134 7.18 -11.96 -8.46
CA ASP A 134 7.57 -12.30 -7.09
C ASP A 134 7.81 -11.08 -6.17
N ARG A 135 7.22 -9.93 -6.50
CA ARG A 135 7.29 -8.70 -5.69
C ARG A 135 5.97 -8.34 -5.05
N LEU A 136 6.06 -7.42 -4.09
CA LEU A 136 4.96 -6.87 -3.31
C LEU A 136 4.66 -5.44 -3.74
N LEU A 137 3.38 -5.08 -3.86
CA LEU A 137 2.93 -3.70 -4.01
C LEU A 137 2.00 -3.35 -2.84
N PRO A 138 2.30 -2.30 -2.08
CA PRO A 138 1.48 -1.88 -0.95
C PRO A 138 0.21 -1.20 -1.44
N PHE A 139 -0.93 -1.52 -0.84
CA PHE A 139 -2.24 -0.96 -1.13
C PHE A 139 -2.85 -0.34 0.13
N GLY A 140 -3.28 0.91 0.03
CA GLY A 140 -3.85 1.73 1.10
C GLY A 140 -3.92 3.19 0.65
N PRO A 141 -4.16 4.16 1.55
CA PRO A 141 -4.37 3.98 2.99
C PRO A 141 -5.73 3.35 3.31
N LEU A 142 -5.74 2.51 4.34
CA LEU A 142 -6.95 1.94 4.94
C LEU A 142 -6.93 2.24 6.44
N PRO A 143 -8.04 2.66 7.06
CA PRO A 143 -8.12 2.82 8.51
C PRO A 143 -7.60 1.57 9.23
N GLU A 144 -6.75 1.76 10.24
CA GLU A 144 -6.36 0.68 11.15
C GLU A 144 -7.54 0.29 12.06
N PRO A 145 -7.53 -0.92 12.66
CA PRO A 145 -8.64 -1.38 13.51
C PRO A 145 -9.03 -0.40 14.63
N ASP A 146 -8.05 0.28 15.22
CA ASP A 146 -8.28 1.23 16.32
C ASP A 146 -9.00 2.50 15.86
N LEU A 147 -8.71 3.00 14.65
CA LEU A 147 -9.42 4.12 14.03
C LEU A 147 -10.79 3.69 13.51
N ALA A 148 -10.86 2.55 12.82
CA ALA A 148 -12.08 2.06 12.19
C ALA A 148 -13.16 1.71 13.22
N MET A 149 -12.75 1.30 14.44
CA MET A 149 -13.63 0.91 15.54
C MET A 149 -14.77 -0.05 15.10
N CYS A 150 -14.45 -1.01 14.22
CA CYS A 150 -15.43 -1.93 13.66
C CYS A 150 -16.28 -2.60 14.75
N GLU A 151 -17.61 -2.62 14.59
CA GLU A 151 -18.50 -3.28 15.55
C GLU A 151 -18.17 -4.78 15.70
N ALA A 152 -18.44 -5.33 16.90
CA ALA A 152 -18.27 -6.74 17.24
C ALA A 152 -16.86 -7.33 16.99
N GLY A 153 -15.81 -6.51 16.96
CA GLY A 153 -14.44 -6.96 16.69
C GLY A 153 -14.18 -7.23 15.21
N GLY A 154 -14.96 -6.60 14.32
CA GLY A 154 -14.71 -6.60 12.88
C GLY A 154 -13.32 -6.07 12.53
N GLN A 155 -12.91 -6.26 11.29
CA GLN A 155 -11.62 -5.78 10.78
C GLN A 155 -11.84 -4.90 9.55
N PRO A 156 -10.99 -3.88 9.33
CA PRO A 156 -11.01 -3.07 8.12
C PRO A 156 -10.52 -3.92 6.93
N ILE A 157 -11.47 -4.60 6.26
CA ILE A 157 -11.19 -5.58 5.20
C ILE A 157 -11.50 -4.99 3.82
N VAL A 158 -10.59 -5.26 2.90
CA VAL A 158 -10.78 -5.08 1.46
C VAL A 158 -10.86 -6.42 0.74
N ARG A 159 -11.54 -6.44 -0.41
CA ARG A 159 -11.78 -7.64 -1.22
C ARG A 159 -11.47 -7.42 -2.70
N VAL A 160 -10.91 -8.44 -3.33
CA VAL A 160 -10.76 -8.53 -4.78
C VAL A 160 -12.14 -8.60 -5.46
N GLY A 161 -12.42 -7.67 -6.38
CA GLY A 161 -13.67 -7.65 -7.15
C GLY A 161 -13.74 -8.70 -8.27
N SER A 162 -14.94 -8.96 -8.79
CA SER A 162 -15.21 -9.95 -9.83
C SER A 162 -14.69 -9.58 -11.23
N MET A 163 -14.37 -8.31 -11.48
CA MET A 163 -13.86 -7.82 -12.78
C MET A 163 -12.33 -7.81 -12.88
N GLY A 164 -11.64 -8.44 -11.92
CA GLY A 164 -10.18 -8.37 -11.79
C GLY A 164 -9.78 -7.11 -11.01
N ALA A 165 -9.10 -7.29 -9.89
CA ALA A 165 -8.67 -6.17 -9.04
C ALA A 165 -7.40 -5.49 -9.55
N VAL A 166 -6.59 -6.18 -10.37
CA VAL A 166 -5.26 -5.69 -10.69
C VAL A 166 -4.97 -5.91 -12.16
N ARG A 167 -4.45 -4.87 -12.81
CA ARG A 167 -4.00 -4.92 -14.20
C ARG A 167 -2.73 -4.11 -14.38
N GLY A 168 -1.92 -4.52 -15.33
CA GLY A 168 -0.75 -3.77 -15.77
C GLY A 168 -1.02 -3.09 -17.09
N LEU A 169 -0.51 -1.87 -17.22
CA LEU A 169 -0.64 -1.03 -18.39
C LEU A 169 0.74 -0.66 -18.94
N ASP A 170 0.85 -0.49 -20.25
CA ASP A 170 2.05 0.02 -20.90
C ASP A 170 2.14 1.56 -20.80
N GLY A 171 3.16 2.16 -21.43
CA GLY A 171 3.36 3.61 -21.41
C GLY A 171 2.25 4.41 -22.12
N ASN A 172 1.48 3.75 -22.99
CA ASN A 172 0.36 4.33 -23.73
C ASN A 172 -0.98 4.18 -22.97
N GLY A 173 -1.01 3.37 -21.92
CA GLY A 173 -2.21 3.06 -21.14
C GLY A 173 -2.95 1.81 -21.62
N ASP A 174 -2.37 1.03 -22.53
CA ASP A 174 -2.96 -0.21 -23.03
C ASP A 174 -2.71 -1.34 -22.03
N THR A 175 -3.70 -2.22 -21.83
CA THR A 175 -3.57 -3.34 -20.91
C THR A 175 -2.57 -4.37 -21.42
N VAL A 176 -1.57 -4.68 -20.59
CA VAL A 176 -0.50 -5.64 -20.86
C VAL A 176 -0.83 -7.01 -20.25
N TRP A 177 -1.44 -7.02 -19.08
CA TRP A 177 -1.85 -8.22 -18.36
C TRP A 177 -3.01 -7.93 -17.41
N ASN A 178 -3.73 -8.97 -17.05
CA ASN A 178 -4.81 -8.94 -16.06
C ASN A 178 -4.64 -10.05 -15.02
N THR A 179 -5.26 -9.89 -13.87
CA THR A 179 -5.39 -10.99 -12.90
C THR A 179 -6.17 -12.17 -13.50
N GLU A 180 -5.52 -13.32 -13.60
CA GLU A 180 -6.12 -14.63 -13.94
C GLU A 180 -6.75 -15.27 -12.70
N ALA A 181 -6.05 -15.23 -11.57
CA ALA A 181 -6.50 -15.82 -10.31
C ALA A 181 -5.93 -15.05 -9.11
N PHE A 182 -6.54 -15.22 -7.94
CA PHE A 182 -6.08 -14.57 -6.72
C PHE A 182 -6.37 -15.43 -5.48
N SER A 183 -5.56 -15.26 -4.43
CA SER A 183 -5.76 -15.91 -3.14
C SER A 183 -4.96 -15.21 -2.03
N PRO A 184 -5.54 -14.97 -0.85
CA PRO A 184 -6.98 -15.01 -0.55
C PRO A 184 -7.75 -13.95 -1.35
N SER A 185 -9.08 -13.94 -1.26
CA SER A 185 -9.91 -12.89 -1.87
C SER A 185 -9.97 -11.61 -1.03
N GLU A 186 -9.58 -11.68 0.24
CA GLU A 186 -9.79 -10.65 1.25
C GLU A 186 -8.52 -10.41 2.06
N ALA A 187 -8.34 -9.17 2.51
CA ALA A 187 -7.24 -8.78 3.37
C ALA A 187 -7.67 -7.69 4.35
N ALA A 188 -7.29 -7.83 5.63
CA ALA A 188 -7.44 -6.79 6.64
C ALA A 188 -6.18 -5.91 6.71
N THR A 189 -6.35 -4.62 7.00
CA THR A 189 -5.24 -3.71 7.32
C THR A 189 -4.35 -4.34 8.41
N GLY A 190 -3.02 -4.26 8.26
CA GLY A 190 -2.09 -4.75 9.26
C GLY A 190 -1.93 -6.28 9.35
N GLN A 191 -2.66 -7.09 8.55
CA GLN A 191 -2.59 -8.55 8.63
C GLN A 191 -1.22 -9.15 8.24
N GLY A 192 -0.39 -8.39 7.53
CA GLY A 192 0.95 -8.80 7.06
C GLY A 192 0.96 -9.76 5.87
N ALA A 193 0.04 -10.73 5.79
CA ALA A 193 -0.08 -11.65 4.67
C ALA A 193 -0.59 -10.93 3.40
N PRO A 194 -0.01 -11.16 2.21
CA PRO A 194 -0.45 -10.50 0.99
C PRO A 194 -1.67 -11.18 0.35
N ILE A 195 -2.40 -10.43 -0.48
CA ILE A 195 -3.24 -10.99 -1.53
C ILE A 195 -2.32 -11.38 -2.69
N THR A 196 -2.15 -12.66 -2.95
CA THR A 196 -1.41 -13.10 -4.14
C THR A 196 -2.31 -12.98 -5.36
N ILE A 197 -1.87 -12.23 -6.38
CA ILE A 197 -2.50 -12.21 -7.71
C ILE A 197 -1.61 -12.96 -8.70
N ARG A 198 -2.24 -13.78 -9.53
CA ARG A 198 -1.62 -14.50 -10.62
C ARG A 198 -2.01 -13.81 -11.91
N ALA A 199 -1.06 -13.23 -12.62
CA ALA A 199 -1.33 -12.46 -13.83
C ALA A 199 -1.14 -13.30 -15.09
N ALA A 200 -1.94 -13.02 -16.11
CA ALA A 200 -1.76 -13.54 -17.46
C ALA A 200 -1.80 -12.38 -18.47
N ARG A 201 -1.11 -12.53 -19.60
CA ARG A 201 -1.06 -11.53 -20.67
C ARG A 201 -2.47 -11.20 -21.14
N ALA A 202 -2.70 -9.92 -21.40
CA ALA A 202 -3.89 -9.51 -22.12
C ALA A 202 -3.73 -9.95 -23.58
N ASN A 203 -4.74 -10.63 -24.11
CA ASN A 203 -4.79 -11.05 -25.51
C ASN A 203 -5.15 -9.88 -26.43
#